data_AF-A0A9P9TGA9-F1
#
_entry.id   AF-A0A9P9TGA9-F1
#
_cell.length_a   1.000
_cell.length_b   1.000
_cell.length_c   1.000
_cell.angle_alpha   90.00
_cell.angle_beta   90.00
_cell.angle_gamma   90.00
#
_symmetry.space_group_name_H-M   'P 1'
#
loop_
_entity.id
_entity.type
_entity.pdbx_description
1 polymer ?
#
loop_
_entity_poly.entity_id
_entity_poly.type
_entity_poly.pdbx_seq_one_letter_code
_entity_poly.pdbx_strand_id
1 'polypeptide(L)'
;MIENFTLNHIPALFVATALTFGGMVPIFNAKSAIREMGFPQRLYDSKEAHSIMTLGMGRTTVIGLALYTFYFQDKFVEVDTMLSILG
;
A
#
# COMPACT_ATOMS: atom_id res chain seq x y z
N MET A 1 -2.13 6.80 21.34
CA MET A 1 -2.73 6.79 19.99
C MET A 1 -3.88 7.78 19.81
N ILE A 2 -5.07 7.59 20.44
CA ILE A 2 -6.21 8.54 20.24
C ILE A 2 -5.91 9.91 20.87
N GLU A 3 -5.14 9.93 21.96
CA GLU A 3 -4.77 11.15 22.68
C GLU A 3 -3.92 12.14 21.85
N ASN A 4 -3.14 11.65 20.88
CA ASN A 4 -2.30 12.48 19.99
C ASN A 4 -2.88 12.61 18.57
N PHE A 5 -4.09 12.09 18.33
CA PHE A 5 -4.71 12.17 17.02
C PHE A 5 -5.11 13.62 16.72
N THR A 6 -4.74 14.11 15.54
CA THR A 6 -5.22 15.40 15.01
C THR A 6 -5.84 15.20 13.64
N LEU A 7 -6.75 16.11 13.24
CA LEU A 7 -7.38 16.05 11.92
C LEU A 7 -6.34 16.12 10.77
N ASN A 8 -5.17 16.71 11.02
CA ASN A 8 -4.07 16.76 10.05
C ASN A 8 -3.45 15.39 9.76
N HIS A 9 -3.73 14.36 10.58
CA HIS A 9 -3.25 13.00 10.34
C HIS A 9 -4.12 12.22 9.33
N ILE A 10 -5.30 12.74 8.96
CA ILE A 10 -6.21 12.07 8.04
C ILE A 10 -5.56 11.73 6.69
N PRO A 11 -4.83 12.65 6.01
CA PRO A 11 -4.16 12.31 4.75
C PRO A 11 -3.13 11.19 4.91
N ALA A 12 -2.32 11.22 5.96
CA ALA A 12 -1.33 10.19 6.25
C ALA A 12 -1.98 8.81 6.47
N LEU A 13 -3.05 8.76 7.27
CA LEU A 13 -3.79 7.53 7.54
C LEU A 13 -4.53 7.03 6.30
N PHE A 14 -5.04 7.93 5.46
CA PHE A 14 -5.66 7.57 4.19
C PHE A 14 -4.64 6.89 3.25
N VAL A 15 -3.45 7.47 3.11
CA VAL A 15 -2.36 6.88 2.31
C VAL A 15 -1.95 5.52 2.89
N ALA A 16 -1.75 5.42 4.21
CA ALA A 16 -1.42 4.15 4.86
C ALA A 16 -2.49 3.07 4.61
N THR A 17 -3.77 3.44 4.67
CA THR A 17 -4.91 2.56 4.37
C THR A 17 -4.86 2.11 2.90
N ALA A 18 -4.72 3.05 1.97
CA ALA A 18 -4.71 2.76 0.54
C ALA A 18 -3.55 1.84 0.14
N LEU A 19 -2.34 2.07 0.66
CA LEU A 19 -1.18 1.24 0.38
C LEU A 19 -1.32 -0.15 1.00
N THR A 20 -1.83 -0.23 2.24
CA THR A 20 -2.01 -1.52 2.95
C THR A 20 -3.02 -2.39 2.21
N PHE A 21 -4.27 -1.91 2.07
CA PHE A 21 -5.37 -2.71 1.53
C PHE A 21 -5.36 -2.79 0.00
N GLY A 22 -5.02 -1.70 -0.68
CA GLY A 22 -4.88 -1.70 -2.14
C GLY A 22 -3.75 -2.62 -2.60
N GLY A 23 -2.63 -2.65 -1.88
CA GLY A 23 -1.51 -3.56 -2.17
C GLY A 23 -1.82 -5.04 -1.92
N MET A 24 -2.84 -5.37 -1.12
CA MET A 24 -3.18 -6.75 -0.80
C MET A 24 -3.99 -7.46 -1.89
N VAL A 25 -4.68 -6.73 -2.77
CA VAL A 25 -5.55 -7.30 -3.81
C VAL A 25 -4.83 -8.38 -4.64
N PRO A 26 -3.59 -8.18 -5.13
CA PRO A 26 -2.91 -9.17 -5.95
C PRO A 26 -2.27 -10.31 -5.18
N ILE A 27 -2.21 -10.22 -3.84
CA ILE A 27 -1.80 -11.34 -2.99
C ILE A 27 -2.88 -12.43 -3.02
N PHE A 28 -4.15 -12.02 -3.04
CA PHE A 28 -5.29 -12.95 -3.11
C PHE A 28 -5.69 -13.28 -4.54
N ASN A 29 -5.62 -12.30 -5.47
CA ASN A 29 -6.01 -12.51 -6.86
C ASN A 29 -5.26 -11.57 -7.83
N ALA A 30 -4.03 -11.95 -8.18
CA ALA A 30 -3.20 -11.20 -9.12
C ALA A 30 -3.88 -11.02 -10.49
N LYS A 31 -4.62 -12.02 -10.98
CA LYS A 31 -5.32 -11.95 -12.26
C LYS A 31 -6.37 -10.84 -12.27
N SER A 32 -7.21 -10.76 -11.23
CA SER A 32 -8.21 -9.70 -11.11
C SER A 32 -7.56 -8.32 -10.99
N ALA A 33 -6.48 -8.20 -10.20
CA ALA A 33 -5.78 -6.94 -10.04
C ALA A 33 -5.17 -6.43 -11.35
N ILE A 34 -4.50 -7.31 -12.10
CA ILE A 34 -3.93 -6.96 -13.42
C ILE A 34 -5.05 -6.55 -14.39
N ARG A 35 -6.23 -7.20 -14.30
CA ARG A 35 -7.42 -6.84 -15.07
C ARG A 35 -7.99 -5.47 -14.71
N GLU A 36 -8.12 -5.18 -13.42
CA GLU A 36 -8.61 -3.89 -12.93
C GLU A 36 -7.67 -2.74 -13.30
N MET A 37 -6.36 -3.00 -13.36
CA MET A 37 -5.37 -2.05 -13.85
C MET A 37 -5.42 -1.82 -15.38
N GLY A 38 -6.27 -2.54 -16.11
CA GLY A 38 -6.50 -2.32 -17.55
C GLY A 38 -5.39 -2.88 -18.45
N PHE A 39 -4.58 -3.82 -17.96
CA PHE A 39 -3.53 -4.44 -18.77
C PHE A 39 -4.10 -5.33 -19.89
N PRO A 40 -3.32 -5.66 -20.94
CA PRO A 40 -3.80 -6.58 -21.98
C PRO A 40 -4.02 -8.01 -21.47
N GLN A 41 -4.97 -8.73 -22.07
CA GLN A 41 -5.37 -10.07 -21.62
C GLN A 41 -4.22 -11.09 -21.55
N ARG A 42 -3.21 -10.97 -22.42
CA ARG A 42 -1.99 -11.81 -22.35
C ARG A 42 -1.27 -11.74 -20.99
N LEU A 43 -1.38 -10.62 -20.27
CA LEU A 43 -0.79 -10.46 -18.93
C LEU A 43 -1.68 -11.06 -17.83
N TYR A 44 -2.97 -11.25 -18.08
CA TYR A 44 -3.89 -11.92 -17.14
C TYR A 44 -3.69 -13.44 -17.11
N ASP A 45 -3.10 -13.99 -18.17
CA ASP A 45 -2.88 -15.42 -18.32
C ASP A 45 -1.40 -15.79 -18.09
N SER A 46 -0.51 -14.81 -17.94
CA SER A 46 0.91 -15.00 -17.65
C SER A 46 1.15 -15.15 -16.14
N LYS A 47 1.72 -16.30 -15.76
CA LYS A 47 2.13 -16.55 -14.37
C LYS A 47 3.26 -15.63 -13.93
N GLU A 48 4.14 -15.27 -14.84
CA GLU A 48 5.26 -14.36 -14.60
C GLU A 48 4.75 -12.95 -14.24
N ALA A 49 3.75 -12.46 -14.99
CA ALA A 49 3.09 -11.20 -14.69
C ALA A 49 2.40 -11.22 -13.33
N HIS A 50 1.78 -12.35 -12.95
CA HIS A 50 1.18 -12.52 -11.64
C HIS A 50 2.22 -12.43 -10.53
N SER A 51 3.37 -13.12 -10.66
CA SER A 51 4.44 -13.08 -9.67
C SER A 51 4.99 -11.68 -9.47
N ILE A 52 5.24 -10.93 -10.55
CA ILE A 52 5.72 -9.54 -10.47
C ILE A 52 4.67 -8.65 -9.81
N MET A 53 3.39 -8.80 -10.17
CA MET A 53 2.30 -8.03 -9.58
C MET A 53 2.18 -8.28 -8.07
N THR A 54 2.16 -9.55 -7.65
CA THR A 54 2.08 -9.92 -6.23
C THR A 54 3.29 -9.40 -5.45
N LEU A 55 4.50 -9.50 -6.00
CA LEU A 55 5.70 -9.00 -5.33
C LEU A 55 5.69 -7.47 -5.20
N GLY A 56 5.39 -6.76 -6.30
CA GLY A 56 5.37 -5.30 -6.33
C GLY A 56 4.31 -4.73 -5.39
N MET A 57 3.11 -5.30 -5.38
CA MET A 57 2.01 -4.84 -4.53
C MET A 57 2.13 -5.33 -3.09
N GLY A 58 2.74 -6.50 -2.86
CA GLY A 58 3.15 -6.93 -1.53
C GLY A 58 4.12 -5.94 -0.88
N ARG A 59 5.08 -5.40 -1.64
CA ARG A 59 5.94 -4.29 -1.15
C ARG A 59 5.10 -3.07 -0.78
N THR A 60 4.11 -2.70 -1.59
CA THR A 60 3.20 -1.59 -1.29
C THR A 60 2.45 -1.81 0.03
N THR A 61 1.95 -3.02 0.28
CA THR A 61 1.32 -3.39 1.56
C THR A 61 2.27 -3.21 2.73
N VAL A 62 3.52 -3.67 2.60
CA VAL A 62 4.54 -3.53 3.67
C VAL A 62 4.83 -2.06 3.97
N ILE A 63 4.85 -1.19 2.96
CA ILE A 63 5.02 0.27 3.16
C ILE A 63 3.85 0.84 3.97
N GLY A 64 2.60 0.47 3.64
CA GLY A 64 1.42 0.89 4.41
C GLY A 64 1.46 0.41 5.87
N LEU A 65 1.88 -0.84 6.10
CA LEU A 65 2.06 -1.38 7.45
C LEU A 65 3.18 -0.66 8.22
N ALA A 66 4.26 -0.26 7.56
CA ALA A 66 5.34 0.52 8.17
C ALA A 66 4.84 1.91 8.60
N LEU A 67 4.04 2.59 7.77
CA LEU A 67 3.40 3.85 8.12
C LEU A 67 2.51 3.71 9.37
N TYR A 68 1.67 2.68 9.42
CA TYR A 68 0.86 2.40 10.62
C TYR A 68 1.72 2.10 11.85
N THR A 69 2.81 1.34 11.67
CA THR A 69 3.71 0.99 12.77
C THR A 69 4.35 2.23 13.38
N PHE A 70 4.88 3.16 12.56
CA PHE A 70 5.42 4.42 13.06
C PHE A 70 4.33 5.31 13.67
N TYR A 71 3.17 5.39 13.03
CA TYR A 71 2.04 6.13 13.57
C TYR A 71 1.60 5.63 14.96
N PHE A 72 1.49 4.32 15.16
CA PHE A 72 1.13 3.73 16.45
C PHE A 72 2.22 3.87 17.51
N GLN A 73 3.46 4.14 17.11
CA GLN A 73 4.58 4.47 17.99
C GLN A 73 4.69 5.98 18.27
N ASP A 74 3.73 6.80 17.82
CA ASP A 74 3.75 8.27 17.90
C ASP A 74 5.00 8.89 17.20
N LYS A 75 5.58 8.17 16.24
CA LYS A 75 6.76 8.55 15.44
C LYS A 75 6.36 9.34 14.20
N PHE A 76 5.82 10.54 14.40
CA PHE A 76 5.23 11.34 13.34
C PHE A 76 6.26 11.88 12.32
N VAL A 77 7.49 12.18 12.77
CA VAL A 77 8.57 12.65 11.87
C VAL A 77 8.94 11.56 10.85
N GLU A 78 8.96 10.31 11.26
CA GLU A 78 9.22 9.16 10.39
C GLU A 78 8.07 8.93 9.40
N VAL A 79 6.82 9.10 9.83
CA VAL A 79 5.66 9.10 8.95
C VAL A 79 5.78 10.19 7.88
N ASP A 80 6.08 11.42 8.28
CA ASP A 80 6.26 12.55 7.37
C ASP A 80 7.42 12.33 6.40
N THR A 81 8.53 11.76 6.88
CA THR A 81 9.69 11.40 6.06
C THR A 81 9.30 10.35 5.02
N MET A 82 8.57 9.31 5.41
CA MET A 82 8.10 8.28 4.48
C MET A 82 7.15 8.85 3.44
N LEU A 83 6.20 9.71 3.84
CA LEU A 83 5.27 10.35 2.91
C LEU A 83 6.00 11.29 1.93
N SER A 84 6.98 12.06 2.42
CA SER A 84 7.82 12.92 1.57
C SER A 84 8.62 12.13 0.53
N ILE A 85 9.05 10.91 0.86
CA ILE A 85 9.75 10.01 -0.07
C ILE A 85 8.78 9.43 -1.11
N LEU A 86 7.53 9.18 -0.73
CA LEU A 86 6.50 8.63 -1.62
C LEU A 86 6.00 9.64 -2.64
N GLY A 87 6.01 10.94 -2.30
CA GLY A 87 5.57 12.04 -3.16
C GLY A 87 4.33 12.73 -2.64
#